data_AF-A0AAV4NI46-F1
#
_entry.id   AF-A0AAV4NI46-F1
#
_cell.length_a   1.000
_cell.length_b   1.000
_cell.length_c   1.000
_cell.angle_alpha   90.00
_cell.angle_beta   90.00
_cell.angle_gamma   90.00
#
_symmetry.space_group_name_H-M   'P 1'
#
loop_
_entity.id
_entity.type
_entity.pdbx_description
1 polymer ?
#
loop_
_entity_poly.entity_id
_entity_poly.type
_entity_poly.pdbx_seq_one_letter_code
_entity_poly.pdbx_strand_id
1 'polypeptide(L)'
;VLTNKQTKVEEVLRKLTAGLDKIRETQEKVNEIAIETKKAHELVKIAEKECDEALHDIMTKKAILDQTQQFIQEKKVEIEKKEKVCKRIAIAAEEDLNAAMPALDEARKALEALNKRDIGEIKSYAKPPVIVEIVLEAVMILRNSEPSWAEAKRQL
;
A
#
# COMPACT_ATOMS: atom_id res chain seq x y z
N VAL A 1 8.45 -30.10 100.60
CA VAL A 1 8.75 -28.67 100.26
C VAL A 1 9.79 -28.54 99.16
N LEU A 2 10.92 -29.26 99.24
CA LEU A 2 12.00 -29.23 98.23
C LEU A 2 11.54 -29.72 96.84
N THR A 3 10.86 -30.86 96.76
CA THR A 3 10.31 -31.42 95.51
C THR A 3 9.35 -30.47 94.80
N ASN A 4 8.52 -29.73 95.53
CA ASN A 4 7.55 -28.78 94.97
C ASN A 4 8.20 -27.48 94.45
N LYS A 5 9.38 -27.11 95.00
CA LYS A 5 10.20 -26.02 94.46
C LYS A 5 10.97 -26.47 93.21
N GLN A 6 11.46 -27.71 93.18
CA GLN A 6 12.14 -28.29 92.02
C GLN A 6 11.22 -28.37 90.79
N THR A 7 9.99 -28.88 90.94
CA THR A 7 9.01 -28.93 89.83
C THR A 7 8.64 -27.55 89.31
N LYS A 8 8.49 -26.53 90.18
CA LYS A 8 8.25 -25.14 89.74
C LYS A 8 9.41 -24.57 88.93
N VAL A 9 10.65 -24.85 89.33
CA VAL A 9 11.85 -24.41 88.60
C VAL A 9 11.95 -25.13 87.25
N GLU A 10 11.66 -26.43 87.20
CA GLU A 10 11.58 -27.19 85.94
C GLU A 10 10.50 -26.65 84.99
N GLU A 11 9.32 -26.28 85.51
CA GLU A 11 8.23 -25.77 84.69
C GLU A 11 8.57 -24.39 84.09
N VAL A 12 9.23 -23.52 84.87
CA VAL A 12 9.74 -22.22 84.39
C VAL A 12 10.85 -22.42 83.38
N LEU A 13 11.82 -23.31 83.63
CA LEU A 13 12.87 -23.66 82.68
C LEU A 13 12.27 -24.16 81.37
N ARG A 14 11.31 -25.08 81.43
CA ARG A 14 10.66 -25.63 80.24
C ARG A 14 9.91 -24.57 79.43
N LYS A 15 9.23 -23.63 80.09
CA LYS A 15 8.57 -22.48 79.42
C LYS A 15 9.60 -21.53 78.80
N LEU A 16 10.71 -21.26 79.48
CA LEU A 16 11.77 -20.40 78.98
C LEU A 16 12.47 -21.02 77.76
N THR A 17 12.80 -22.31 77.82
CA THR A 17 13.37 -23.07 76.70
C THR A 17 12.43 -23.07 75.50
N ALA A 18 11.15 -23.37 75.70
CA ALA A 18 10.17 -23.34 74.61
C ALA A 18 10.01 -21.94 74.00
N GLY A 19 10.05 -20.88 74.81
CA GLY A 19 10.02 -19.50 74.32
C GLY A 19 11.28 -19.13 73.52
N LEU A 20 12.46 -19.51 74.01
CA LEU A 20 13.74 -19.32 73.30
C LEU A 20 13.78 -20.08 71.97
N ASP A 21 13.30 -21.33 71.94
CA ASP A 21 13.18 -22.11 70.71
C ASP A 21 12.24 -21.45 69.70
N LYS A 22 11.09 -20.93 70.17
CA LYS A 22 10.12 -20.20 69.32
C LYS A 22 10.71 -18.92 68.73
N ILE A 23 11.48 -18.16 69.53
CA ILE A 23 12.17 -16.95 69.08
C ILE A 23 13.21 -17.31 68.02
N ARG A 24 13.99 -18.38 68.25
CA ARG A 24 14.98 -18.85 67.28
C ARG A 24 14.33 -19.28 65.96
N GLU A 25 13.26 -20.06 66.01
CA GLU A 25 12.47 -20.49 64.85
C GLU A 25 11.90 -19.27 64.09
N THR A 26 11.39 -18.28 64.82
CA THR A 26 10.84 -17.06 64.21
C THR A 26 11.94 -16.22 63.56
N GLN A 27 13.11 -16.13 64.19
CA GLN A 27 14.27 -15.42 63.64
C GLN A 27 14.77 -16.07 62.34
N GLU A 28 14.83 -17.40 62.30
CA GLU A 28 15.17 -18.16 61.09
C GLU A 28 14.16 -17.88 59.96
N LYS A 29 12.85 -17.97 60.25
CA LYS A 29 11.78 -17.68 59.27
C LYS A 29 11.79 -16.23 58.78
N VAL A 30 12.01 -15.27 59.66
CA VAL A 30 12.09 -13.85 59.27
C VAL A 30 13.29 -13.60 58.37
N ASN A 31 14.42 -14.25 58.62
CA ASN A 31 15.59 -14.17 57.74
C ASN A 31 15.32 -14.78 56.36
N GLU A 32 14.64 -15.92 56.29
CA GLU A 32 14.23 -16.53 55.02
C GLU A 32 13.30 -15.60 54.23
N ILE A 33 12.26 -15.07 54.87
CA ILE A 33 11.31 -14.14 54.24
C ILE A 33 12.02 -12.85 53.78
N ALA A 34 12.99 -12.35 54.54
CA ALA A 34 13.77 -11.17 54.15
C ALA A 34 14.61 -11.43 52.90
N ILE A 35 15.20 -12.62 52.76
CA ILE A 35 15.94 -13.02 51.56
C ILE A 35 15.00 -13.16 50.36
N GLU A 36 13.84 -13.80 50.55
CA GLU A 36 12.85 -14.00 49.49
C GLU A 36 12.25 -12.68 49.02
N THR A 37 11.94 -11.76 49.95
CA THR A 37 11.44 -10.41 49.64
C THR A 37 12.45 -9.61 48.84
N LYS A 38 13.75 -9.70 49.16
CA LYS A 38 14.82 -9.06 48.37
C LYS A 38 14.90 -9.61 46.95
N LYS A 39 14.80 -10.93 46.78
CA LYS A 39 14.78 -11.57 45.45
C LYS A 39 13.55 -11.13 44.64
N ALA A 40 12.38 -11.14 45.26
CA ALA A 40 11.14 -10.69 44.62
C ALA A 40 11.22 -9.22 44.21
N HIS A 41 11.78 -8.35 45.06
CA HIS A 41 11.97 -6.93 44.73
C HIS A 41 12.89 -6.72 43.53
N GLU A 42 14.01 -7.48 43.45
CA GLU A 42 14.93 -7.40 42.32
C GLU A 42 14.25 -7.86 41.01
N LEU A 43 13.47 -8.95 41.06
CA LEU A 43 12.71 -9.43 39.91
C LEU A 43 11.67 -8.40 39.42
N VAL A 44 10.96 -7.75 40.36
CA VAL A 44 9.99 -6.70 40.01
C VAL A 44 10.69 -5.53 39.33
N LYS A 45 11.86 -5.09 39.83
CA LYS A 45 12.63 -4.02 39.16
C LYS A 45 13.05 -4.36 37.73
N ILE A 46 13.47 -5.61 37.51
CA ILE A 46 13.83 -6.07 36.16
C ILE A 46 12.59 -6.04 35.26
N ALA A 47 11.46 -6.57 35.73
CA ALA A 47 10.21 -6.59 34.99
C ALA A 47 9.65 -5.17 34.72
N GLU A 48 9.77 -4.24 35.68
CA GLU A 48 9.41 -2.83 35.50
C GLU A 48 10.24 -2.20 34.37
N LYS A 49 11.55 -2.43 34.39
CA LYS A 49 12.46 -1.90 33.35
C LYS A 49 12.13 -2.46 31.96
N GLU A 50 11.90 -3.77 31.85
CA GLU A 50 11.52 -4.40 30.59
C GLU A 50 10.16 -3.88 30.07
N CYS A 51 9.21 -3.63 30.97
CA CYS A 51 7.92 -3.04 30.63
C CYS A 51 8.07 -1.62 30.10
N ASP A 52 8.89 -0.79 30.75
CA ASP A 52 9.15 0.59 30.32
C ASP A 52 9.83 0.63 28.93
N GLU A 53 10.80 -0.25 28.69
CA GLU A 53 11.46 -0.39 27.38
C GLU A 53 10.45 -0.81 26.30
N ALA A 54 9.61 -1.82 26.58
CA ALA A 54 8.57 -2.26 25.64
C ALA A 54 7.52 -1.16 25.36
N LEU A 55 7.16 -0.39 26.38
CA LEU A 55 6.20 0.70 26.26
C LEU A 55 6.75 1.86 25.41
N HIS A 56 8.04 2.17 25.57
CA HIS A 56 8.75 3.14 24.72
C HIS A 56 8.77 2.71 23.25
N ASP A 57 9.06 1.45 22.98
CA ASP A 57 9.04 0.87 21.63
C ASP A 57 7.66 0.95 20.99
N ILE A 58 6.60 0.63 21.75
CA ILE A 58 5.22 0.71 21.29
C ILE A 58 4.85 2.16 20.95
N MET A 59 5.21 3.12 21.81
CA MET A 59 4.95 4.54 21.55
C MET A 59 5.64 5.03 20.28
N THR A 60 6.91 4.65 20.09
CA THR A 60 7.68 5.03 18.91
C THR A 60 7.09 4.42 17.63
N LYS A 61 6.76 3.13 17.66
CA LYS A 61 6.11 2.44 16.52
C LYS A 61 4.74 3.04 16.21
N LYS A 62 3.96 3.40 17.23
CA LYS A 62 2.65 4.03 17.06
C LYS A 62 2.76 5.40 16.38
N ALA A 63 3.72 6.23 16.80
CA ALA A 63 3.94 7.53 16.17
C ALA A 63 4.28 7.40 14.67
N ILE A 64 5.12 6.43 14.30
CA ILE A 64 5.46 6.14 12.89
C ILE A 64 4.25 5.63 12.11
N LEU A 65 3.44 4.76 12.72
CA LEU A 65 2.22 4.23 12.10
C LEU A 65 1.22 5.36 11.82
N ASP A 66 0.98 6.24 12.80
CA ASP A 66 0.05 7.36 12.67
C ASP A 66 0.49 8.34 11.55
N GLN A 67 1.80 8.65 11.46
CA GLN A 67 2.35 9.46 10.38
C GLN A 67 2.19 8.80 9.01
N THR A 68 2.49 7.49 8.92
CA THR A 68 2.38 6.72 7.68
C THR A 68 0.92 6.63 7.23
N GLN A 69 -0.02 6.46 8.16
CA GLN A 69 -1.44 6.40 7.89
C GLN A 69 -1.97 7.73 7.34
N GLN A 70 -1.54 8.86 7.91
CA GLN A 70 -1.87 10.18 7.36
C GLN A 70 -1.34 10.35 5.93
N PHE A 71 -0.08 10.01 5.69
CA PHE A 71 0.52 10.08 4.35
C PHE A 71 -0.22 9.21 3.33
N ILE A 72 -0.56 7.97 3.69
CA ILE A 72 -1.34 7.06 2.83
C ILE A 72 -2.71 7.65 2.53
N GLN A 73 -3.39 8.22 3.52
CA GLN A 73 -4.72 8.80 3.33
C GLN A 73 -4.69 9.99 2.37
N GLU A 74 -3.71 10.88 2.51
CA GLU A 74 -3.50 12.00 1.57
C GLU A 74 -3.22 11.50 0.16
N LYS A 75 -2.31 10.51 0.02
CA LYS A 75 -1.97 9.93 -1.27
C LYS A 75 -3.16 9.21 -1.91
N LYS A 76 -3.99 8.54 -1.13
CA LYS A 76 -5.21 7.88 -1.62
C LYS A 76 -6.17 8.89 -2.24
N VAL A 77 -6.39 10.04 -1.59
CA VAL A 77 -7.24 11.11 -2.13
C VAL A 77 -6.65 11.69 -3.42
N GLU A 78 -5.33 11.87 -3.49
CA GLU A 78 -4.65 12.34 -4.70
C GLU A 78 -4.80 11.34 -5.87
N ILE A 79 -4.60 10.05 -5.60
CA ILE A 79 -4.74 8.97 -6.58
C ILE A 79 -6.18 8.88 -7.08
N GLU A 80 -7.16 8.93 -6.19
CA GLU A 80 -8.58 8.83 -6.58
C GLU A 80 -8.99 10.00 -7.49
N LYS A 81 -8.48 11.22 -7.23
CA LYS A 81 -8.70 12.37 -8.12
C LYS A 81 -8.09 12.14 -9.50
N LYS A 82 -6.84 11.67 -9.56
CA LYS A 82 -6.15 11.38 -10.84
C LYS A 82 -6.86 10.26 -11.60
N GLU A 83 -7.30 9.22 -10.91
CA GLU A 83 -8.02 8.10 -11.50
C GLU A 83 -9.33 8.56 -12.16
N LYS A 84 -10.11 9.41 -11.50
CA LYS A 84 -11.34 9.98 -12.08
C LYS A 84 -11.06 10.78 -13.34
N VAL A 85 -9.99 11.59 -13.34
CA VAL A 85 -9.59 12.37 -14.52
C VAL A 85 -9.15 11.46 -15.67
N CYS A 86 -8.29 10.48 -15.40
CA CYS A 86 -7.84 9.52 -16.41
C CYS A 86 -9.00 8.71 -16.99
N LYS A 87 -9.93 8.24 -16.14
CA LYS A 87 -11.14 7.53 -16.59
C LYS A 87 -11.99 8.40 -17.52
N ARG A 88 -12.18 9.67 -17.17
CA ARG A 88 -12.94 10.60 -18.02
C ARG A 88 -12.27 10.80 -19.38
N ILE A 89 -10.94 10.98 -19.40
CA ILE A 89 -10.19 11.16 -20.66
C ILE A 89 -10.25 9.88 -21.50
N ALA A 90 -10.11 8.71 -20.87
CA ALA A 90 -10.20 7.43 -21.57
C ALA A 90 -11.58 7.22 -22.22
N ILE A 91 -12.66 7.51 -21.49
CA ILE A 91 -14.02 7.41 -22.01
C ILE A 91 -14.22 8.37 -23.20
N ALA A 92 -13.82 9.64 -23.05
CA ALA A 92 -13.96 10.61 -24.14
C ALA A 92 -13.17 10.20 -25.40
N ALA A 93 -11.94 9.71 -25.23
CA ALA A 93 -11.13 9.23 -26.34
C ALA A 93 -11.72 7.99 -27.02
N GLU A 94 -12.32 7.08 -26.25
CA GLU A 94 -12.97 5.88 -26.77
C GLU A 94 -14.28 6.21 -27.49
N GLU A 95 -15.04 7.19 -27.00
CA GLU A 95 -16.22 7.73 -27.69
C GLU A 95 -15.84 8.36 -29.03
N ASP A 96 -14.82 9.23 -29.06
CA ASP A 96 -14.33 9.87 -30.29
C ASP A 96 -13.83 8.83 -31.30
N LEU A 97 -13.09 7.81 -30.83
CA LEU A 97 -12.62 6.72 -31.67
C LEU A 97 -13.79 5.93 -32.25
N ASN A 98 -14.76 5.55 -31.42
CA ASN A 98 -15.94 4.81 -31.86
C ASN A 98 -16.84 5.61 -32.81
N ALA A 99 -16.84 6.95 -32.72
CA ALA A 99 -17.51 7.80 -33.69
C ALA A 99 -16.77 7.85 -35.04
N ALA A 100 -15.44 7.81 -35.03
CA ALA A 100 -14.63 7.90 -36.25
C ALA A 100 -14.49 6.55 -37.00
N MET A 101 -14.44 5.43 -36.28
CA MET A 101 -14.24 4.09 -36.84
C MET A 101 -15.26 3.70 -37.93
N PRO A 102 -16.59 3.95 -37.78
CA PRO A 102 -17.58 3.64 -38.80
C PRO A 102 -17.35 4.38 -40.12
N ALA A 103 -17.00 5.67 -40.05
CA ALA A 103 -16.72 6.48 -41.24
C ALA A 103 -15.47 5.98 -41.97
N LEU A 104 -14.44 5.54 -41.23
CA LEU A 104 -13.24 4.94 -41.79
C LEU A 104 -13.52 3.58 -42.44
N ASP A 105 -14.33 2.74 -41.79
CA ASP A 105 -14.73 1.43 -42.32
C ASP A 105 -15.58 1.57 -43.59
N GLU A 106 -16.49 2.53 -43.62
CA GLU A 106 -17.29 2.86 -44.81
C GLU A 106 -16.40 3.34 -45.96
N ALA A 107 -15.46 4.25 -45.69
CA ALA A 107 -14.48 4.69 -46.68
C ALA A 107 -13.63 3.54 -47.21
N ARG A 108 -13.18 2.61 -46.34
CA ARG A 108 -12.43 1.41 -46.74
C ARG A 108 -13.26 0.50 -47.64
N LYS A 109 -14.51 0.24 -47.30
CA LYS A 109 -15.43 -0.56 -48.13
C LYS A 109 -15.68 0.08 -49.49
N ALA A 110 -15.82 1.41 -49.54
CA ALA A 110 -15.97 2.14 -50.79
C ALA A 110 -14.72 2.00 -51.69
N LEU A 111 -13.52 1.99 -51.10
CA LEU A 111 -12.28 1.70 -51.83
C LEU A 111 -12.22 0.27 -52.35
N GLU A 112 -12.66 -0.72 -51.57
CA GLU A 112 -12.72 -2.13 -52.00
C GLU A 112 -13.73 -2.36 -53.14
N ALA A 113 -14.79 -1.54 -53.21
CA ALA A 113 -15.78 -1.57 -54.30
C ALA A 113 -15.26 -0.96 -55.61
N LEU A 114 -14.12 -0.27 -55.61
CA LEU A 114 -13.55 0.37 -56.80
C LEU A 114 -12.96 -0.69 -57.75
N ASN A 115 -13.38 -0.64 -59.02
CA ASN A 115 -12.86 -1.57 -60.01
C ASN A 115 -11.63 -1.01 -60.72
N LYS A 116 -10.69 -1.90 -61.08
CA LYS A 116 -9.50 -1.55 -61.88
C LYS A 116 -9.83 -0.88 -63.22
N ARG A 117 -11.03 -1.14 -63.77
CA ARG A 117 -11.52 -0.51 -65.01
C ARG A 117 -11.73 0.99 -64.83
N ASP A 118 -12.38 1.39 -63.75
CA ASP A 118 -12.71 2.79 -63.45
C ASP A 118 -11.43 3.63 -63.23
N ILE A 119 -10.42 3.05 -62.58
CA ILE A 119 -9.08 3.66 -62.41
C ILE A 119 -8.36 3.80 -63.77
N GLY A 120 -8.50 2.79 -64.64
CA GLY A 120 -7.93 2.81 -65.99
C GLY A 120 -8.50 3.93 -66.87
N GLU A 121 -9.79 4.21 -66.74
CA GLU A 121 -10.46 5.33 -67.43
C GLU A 121 -9.90 6.67 -66.95
N ILE A 122 -9.74 6.86 -65.64
CA ILE A 122 -9.14 8.08 -65.07
C ILE A 122 -7.70 8.28 -65.57
N LYS A 123 -6.90 7.22 -65.65
CA LYS A 123 -5.52 7.27 -66.17
C LYS A 123 -5.46 7.68 -67.65
N SER A 124 -6.49 7.35 -68.42
CA SER A 124 -6.56 7.68 -69.85
C SER A 124 -6.80 9.16 -70.13
N TYR A 125 -7.24 9.95 -69.13
CA TYR A 125 -7.48 11.38 -69.30
C TYR A 125 -6.19 12.13 -69.65
N ALA A 126 -6.25 12.91 -70.73
CA ALA A 126 -5.22 13.87 -71.11
C ALA A 126 -5.31 15.14 -70.25
N LYS A 127 -6.54 15.59 -69.97
CA LYS A 127 -6.86 16.66 -69.03
C LYS A 127 -8.01 16.19 -68.11
N PRO A 128 -7.77 15.99 -66.81
CA PRO A 128 -8.81 15.53 -65.90
C PRO A 128 -9.87 16.64 -65.68
N PRO A 129 -11.12 16.28 -65.35
CA PRO A 129 -12.10 17.22 -64.84
C PRO A 129 -11.61 17.84 -63.51
N VAL A 130 -11.97 19.10 -63.26
CA VAL A 130 -11.53 19.89 -62.08
C VAL A 130 -11.75 19.15 -60.75
N ILE A 131 -12.87 18.43 -60.61
CA ILE A 131 -13.19 17.68 -59.39
C ILE A 131 -12.23 16.51 -59.18
N VAL A 132 -11.84 15.82 -60.26
CA VAL A 132 -10.92 14.67 -60.21
C VAL A 132 -9.49 15.14 -59.90
N GLU A 133 -9.10 16.28 -60.46
CA GLU A 133 -7.82 16.93 -60.18
C GLU A 133 -7.69 17.30 -58.70
N ILE A 134 -8.68 17.99 -58.12
CA ILE A 134 -8.68 18.39 -56.71
C ILE A 134 -8.62 17.17 -55.76
N VAL A 135 -9.39 16.11 -56.05
CA VAL A 135 -9.40 14.91 -55.21
C VAL A 135 -8.05 14.18 -55.27
N LEU A 136 -7.42 14.09 -56.44
CA LEU A 136 -6.13 13.43 -56.58
C LEU A 136 -4.98 14.24 -56.00
N GLU A 137 -5.02 15.57 -56.10
CA GLU A 137 -4.09 16.46 -55.41
C GLU A 137 -4.19 16.28 -53.88
N ALA A 138 -5.40 16.23 -53.33
CA ALA A 138 -5.61 15.99 -51.90
C ALA A 138 -5.02 14.63 -51.46
N VAL A 139 -5.18 13.58 -52.26
CA VAL A 139 -4.56 12.26 -51.99
C VAL A 139 -3.03 12.32 -52.08
N MET A 140 -2.46 13.07 -53.03
CA MET A 140 -1.00 13.24 -53.15
C MET A 140 -0.42 13.99 -51.94
N ILE A 141 -1.13 15.00 -51.43
CA ILE A 141 -0.74 15.72 -50.20
C ILE A 141 -0.74 14.77 -48.99
N LEU A 142 -1.79 13.96 -48.83
CA LEU A 142 -1.85 12.95 -47.76
C LEU A 142 -0.75 11.89 -47.88
N ARG A 143 -0.30 11.60 -49.11
CA ARG A 143 0.83 10.71 -49.40
C ARG A 143 2.19 11.42 -49.39
N ASN A 144 2.24 12.69 -49.00
CA ASN A 144 3.45 13.51 -48.92
C ASN A 144 4.25 13.56 -50.25
N SER A 145 3.53 13.56 -51.37
CA SER A 145 4.04 13.66 -52.75
C SER A 145 3.68 15.01 -53.36
N GLU A 146 4.26 15.35 -54.52
CA GLU A 146 3.95 16.60 -55.21
C GLU A 146 2.46 16.64 -55.62
N PRO A 147 1.70 17.69 -55.26
CA PRO A 147 0.29 17.84 -55.62
C PRO A 147 0.16 18.28 -57.08
N SER A 148 0.50 17.38 -58.01
CA SER A 148 0.34 17.62 -59.44
C SER A 148 -0.35 16.43 -60.10
N TRP A 149 -1.17 16.72 -61.13
CA TRP A 149 -1.79 15.68 -61.94
C TRP A 149 -0.77 14.71 -62.56
N ALA A 150 0.41 15.21 -62.94
CA ALA A 150 1.47 14.40 -63.53
C ALA A 150 1.99 13.33 -62.56
N GLU A 151 2.22 13.70 -61.30
CA GLU A 151 2.69 12.77 -60.27
C GLU A 151 1.55 11.86 -59.79
N ALA A 152 0.32 12.37 -59.65
CA ALA A 152 -0.84 11.55 -59.35
C ALA A 152 -1.09 10.47 -60.41
N LYS A 153 -1.02 10.81 -61.70
CA LYS A 153 -1.17 9.89 -62.83
C LYS A 153 -0.07 8.82 -62.89
N ARG A 154 1.13 9.15 -62.39
CA ARG A 154 2.25 8.21 -62.29
C ARG A 154 2.04 7.19 -61.15
N GLN A 155 1.43 7.61 -60.05
CA GLN A 155 1.20 6.79 -58.86
C GLN A 155 -0.13 6.03 -58.85
N LEU A 156 -1.04 6.33 -59.80
CA LEU A 156 -2.27 5.58 -60.13
C LEU A 156 -1.99 4.33 -60.98
#